data_AF-A0A960ZV66-F1
#
_entry.id   AF-A0A960ZV66-F1
#
_cell.length_a   1.000
_cell.length_b   1.000
_cell.length_c   1.000
_cell.angle_alpha   90.00
_cell.angle_beta   90.00
_cell.angle_gamma   90.00
#
_symmetry.space_group_name_H-M   'P 1'
#
loop_
_entity.id
_entity.type
_entity.pdbx_description
1 polymer ?
#
loop_
_entity_poly.entity_id
_entity_poly.type
_entity_poly.pdbx_seq_one_letter_code
_entity_poly.pdbx_strand_id
1 'polypeptide(L)'
;MTDSPVSPPTDPEPTTRATILQVLTERLMQSLVSGPVLNARPHFSRQRLDLQDLAALGSETTETLLQRLLRDGRVEIPAQIPALEWPSVPFAKWPPEKTAALEAWRNQQSVLSKLRTIAADAADYVGDHGESALALGCPLISLPPQRSSHGKAPRVVAPLAFIPVELQVRGKGNVRPGIVLSLAGEGASKIVPNEILLAFLERETGLELPLQDIDDDPTDPLAEIAALASLI
;
A
#
# COMPACT_ATOMS: atom_id res chain seq x y z
N MET A 1 39.74 42.43 -39.72
CA MET A 1 38.74 41.82 -38.82
C MET A 1 38.07 40.71 -39.61
N THR A 2 38.50 39.47 -39.42
CA THR A 2 37.97 38.29 -40.11
C THR A 2 37.30 37.43 -39.04
N ASP A 3 35.97 37.50 -38.99
CA ASP A 3 35.15 36.62 -38.16
C ASP A 3 35.27 35.19 -38.68
N SER A 4 35.72 34.28 -37.83
CA SER A 4 35.70 32.84 -38.09
C SER A 4 34.32 32.29 -37.73
N PRO A 5 33.73 31.39 -38.53
CA PRO A 5 32.42 30.83 -38.22
C PRO A 5 32.53 29.89 -37.00
N VAL A 6 31.72 30.17 -35.98
CA VAL A 6 31.51 29.28 -34.83
C VAL A 6 30.72 28.06 -35.31
N SER A 7 31.33 26.89 -35.28
CA SER A 7 30.64 25.62 -35.53
C SER A 7 29.53 25.38 -34.48
N PRO A 8 28.38 24.82 -34.86
CA PRO A 8 27.30 24.50 -33.93
C PRO A 8 27.76 23.43 -32.92
N PRO A 9 27.18 23.40 -31.71
CA PRO A 9 27.53 22.39 -30.70
C PRO A 9 27.19 21.00 -31.26
N THR A 10 28.20 20.15 -31.35
CA THR A 10 28.08 18.76 -31.76
C THR A 10 27.19 18.03 -30.76
N ASP A 11 26.10 17.44 -31.22
CA ASP A 11 25.30 16.52 -30.41
C ASP A 11 26.21 15.41 -29.86
N PRO A 12 26.08 15.04 -28.58
CA PRO A 12 26.91 14.00 -27.99
C PRO A 12 26.69 12.67 -28.71
N GLU A 13 27.78 11.96 -29.02
CA GLU A 13 27.74 10.67 -29.73
C GLU A 13 26.76 9.67 -29.09
N PRO A 14 26.09 8.81 -29.89
CA PRO A 14 25.01 7.92 -29.44
C PRO A 14 25.39 7.03 -28.25
N THR A 15 26.66 6.63 -28.14
CA THR A 15 27.23 5.86 -27.03
C THR A 15 27.15 6.61 -25.69
N THR A 16 27.36 7.92 -25.71
CA THR A 16 27.29 8.78 -24.51
C THR A 16 25.85 8.98 -24.07
N ARG A 17 24.92 9.13 -25.04
CA ARG A 17 23.48 9.24 -24.76
C ARG A 17 22.91 7.95 -24.16
N ALA A 18 23.31 6.79 -24.69
CA ALA A 18 22.96 5.49 -24.14
C ALA A 18 23.46 5.33 -22.69
N THR A 19 24.72 5.72 -22.44
CA THR A 19 25.32 5.68 -21.09
C THR A 19 24.62 6.62 -20.11
N ILE A 20 24.28 7.85 -20.52
CA ILE A 20 23.56 8.81 -19.67
C ILE A 20 22.17 8.30 -19.31
N LEU A 21 21.40 7.80 -20.28
CA LEU A 21 20.08 7.23 -20.02
C LEU A 21 20.17 6.04 -19.08
N GLN A 22 21.15 5.16 -19.27
CA GLN A 22 21.36 4.00 -18.40
C GLN A 22 21.66 4.41 -16.95
N VAL A 23 22.52 5.42 -16.74
CA VAL A 23 22.83 5.96 -15.41
C VAL A 23 21.62 6.67 -14.78
N LEU A 24 20.83 7.39 -15.58
CA LEU A 24 19.61 8.04 -15.10
C LEU A 24 18.53 7.03 -14.71
N THR A 25 18.33 5.99 -15.52
CA THR A 25 17.41 4.88 -15.22
C THR A 25 17.87 4.12 -13.97
N GLU A 26 19.17 3.89 -13.80
CA GLU A 26 19.70 3.23 -12.61
C GLU A 26 19.49 4.06 -11.34
N ARG A 27 19.69 5.38 -11.41
CA ARG A 27 19.38 6.29 -10.30
C ARG A 27 17.88 6.37 -10.00
N LEU A 28 17.05 6.40 -11.04
CA LEU A 28 15.59 6.40 -10.91
C LEU A 28 15.13 5.12 -10.22
N MET A 29 15.57 3.95 -10.68
CA MET A 29 15.23 2.66 -10.07
C MET A 29 15.72 2.59 -8.62
N GLN A 30 16.93 3.07 -8.34
CA GLN A 30 17.44 3.09 -6.96
C GLN A 30 16.64 4.03 -6.04
N SER A 31 16.14 5.14 -6.58
CA SER A 31 15.19 6.03 -5.88
C SER A 31 13.84 5.35 -5.67
N LEU A 32 13.31 4.64 -6.66
CA LEU A 32 12.02 3.95 -6.59
C LEU A 32 12.04 2.79 -5.58
N VAL A 33 13.11 1.99 -5.58
CA VAL A 33 13.34 0.87 -4.64
C VAL A 33 13.43 1.35 -3.18
N SER A 34 13.98 2.55 -2.96
CA SER A 34 14.05 3.17 -1.62
C SER A 34 12.84 4.06 -1.29
N GLY A 35 12.00 4.35 -2.28
CA GLY A 35 10.85 5.24 -2.19
C GLY A 35 9.55 4.55 -1.73
N PRO A 36 8.52 5.35 -1.42
CA PRO A 36 7.24 4.86 -0.92
C PRO A 36 6.45 4.03 -1.94
N VAL A 37 6.78 4.15 -3.22
CA VAL A 37 6.07 3.48 -4.33
C VAL A 37 6.39 1.99 -4.39
N LEU A 38 7.64 1.60 -4.12
CA LEU A 38 8.08 0.20 -4.18
C LEU A 38 8.18 -0.42 -2.79
N ASN A 39 8.51 0.35 -1.76
CA ASN A 39 8.74 -0.18 -0.42
C ASN A 39 7.54 0.08 0.50
N ALA A 40 6.81 -0.98 0.86
CA ALA A 40 5.78 -1.03 1.88
C ALA A 40 6.31 -0.84 3.32
N ARG A 41 7.64 -0.72 3.52
CA ARG A 41 8.21 -0.55 4.87
C ARG A 41 7.67 0.66 5.66
N PRO A 42 7.71 0.61 7.01
CA PRO A 42 6.98 1.52 7.91
C PRO A 42 7.44 2.98 7.96
N HIS A 43 8.53 3.37 7.28
CA HIS A 43 9.23 4.62 7.61
C HIS A 43 9.03 5.79 6.62
N PHE A 44 8.37 5.58 5.47
CA PHE A 44 8.30 6.62 4.42
C PHE A 44 6.92 6.99 3.89
N SER A 45 5.87 6.23 4.22
CA SER A 45 4.51 6.77 4.17
C SER A 45 4.08 7.08 5.59
N ARG A 46 3.65 8.32 5.82
CA ARG A 46 3.30 8.81 7.16
C ARG A 46 2.00 8.18 7.69
N GLN A 47 1.27 7.45 6.86
CA GLN A 47 -0.06 6.93 7.17
C GLN A 47 -0.30 5.57 6.52
N ARG A 48 0.34 4.53 7.07
CA ARG A 48 0.13 3.12 6.70
C ARG A 48 -0.49 2.36 7.86
N LEU A 49 -1.35 1.41 7.54
CA LEU A 49 -1.98 0.50 8.48
C LEU A 49 -2.03 -0.89 7.84
N ASP A 50 -1.66 -1.92 8.59
CA ASP A 50 -1.75 -3.30 8.11
C ASP A 50 -3.21 -3.78 8.25
N LEU A 51 -3.72 -4.54 7.29
CA LEU A 51 -5.05 -5.16 7.44
C LEU A 51 -5.12 -6.07 8.68
N GLN A 52 -3.99 -6.59 9.16
CA GLN A 52 -3.92 -7.31 10.43
C GLN A 52 -4.23 -6.42 11.63
N ASP A 53 -3.94 -5.11 11.58
CA ASP A 53 -4.28 -4.17 12.64
C ASP A 53 -5.81 -4.01 12.79
N LEU A 54 -6.58 -4.33 11.75
CA LEU A 54 -8.05 -4.34 11.82
C LEU A 54 -8.59 -5.46 12.71
N ALA A 55 -7.79 -6.49 13.03
CA ALA A 55 -8.15 -7.50 14.02
C ALA A 55 -8.41 -6.86 15.41
N ALA A 56 -7.83 -5.69 15.69
CA ALA A 56 -8.10 -4.92 16.90
C ALA A 56 -9.56 -4.40 16.99
N LEU A 57 -10.34 -4.45 15.91
CA LEU A 57 -11.79 -4.18 15.93
C LEU A 57 -12.60 -5.39 16.41
N GLY A 58 -11.97 -6.56 16.55
CA GLY A 58 -12.59 -7.78 17.09
C GLY A 58 -13.60 -8.46 16.17
N SER A 59 -13.60 -8.13 14.87
CA SER A 59 -14.62 -8.57 13.93
C SER A 59 -14.30 -9.88 13.21
N GLU A 60 -13.30 -9.88 12.33
CA GLU A 60 -13.04 -10.92 11.34
C GLU A 60 -11.54 -11.05 11.04
N THR A 61 -11.12 -12.16 10.43
CA THR A 61 -9.74 -12.34 9.98
C THR A 61 -9.46 -11.58 8.68
N THR A 62 -8.20 -11.28 8.42
CA THR A 62 -7.76 -10.54 7.24
C THR A 62 -8.16 -11.23 5.93
N GLU A 63 -8.07 -12.57 5.86
CA GLU A 63 -8.40 -13.32 4.65
C GLU A 63 -9.89 -13.23 4.32
N THR A 64 -10.75 -13.42 5.32
CA THR A 64 -12.21 -13.34 5.14
C THR A 64 -12.66 -11.94 4.73
N LEU A 65 -12.01 -10.91 5.28
CA LEU A 65 -12.29 -9.53 4.95
C LEU A 65 -11.91 -9.22 3.50
N LEU A 66 -10.73 -9.64 3.06
CA LEU A 66 -10.27 -9.41 1.69
C LEU A 66 -11.15 -10.14 0.67
N GLN A 67 -11.50 -11.40 0.93
CA GLN A 67 -12.40 -12.17 0.07
C GLN A 67 -13.76 -11.50 -0.07
N ARG A 68 -14.34 -11.01 1.04
CA ARG A 68 -15.61 -10.28 1.02
C ARG A 68 -15.50 -8.94 0.29
N LEU A 69 -14.41 -8.21 0.47
CA LEU A 69 -14.20 -6.92 -0.21
C LEU A 69 -14.14 -7.11 -1.72
N LEU A 70 -13.41 -8.12 -2.19
CA LEU A 70 -13.29 -8.40 -3.63
C LEU A 70 -14.59 -8.95 -4.24
N ARG A 71 -15.37 -9.72 -3.47
CA ARG A 71 -16.64 -10.29 -3.92
C ARG A 71 -17.79 -9.29 -3.90
N ASP A 72 -17.98 -8.61 -2.77
CA ASP A 72 -19.14 -7.76 -2.50
C ASP A 72 -18.87 -6.29 -2.87
N GLY A 73 -17.61 -5.92 -3.13
CA GLY A 73 -17.18 -4.56 -3.45
C GLY A 73 -17.22 -3.58 -2.26
N ARG A 74 -17.88 -3.96 -1.16
CA ARG A 74 -18.05 -3.16 0.05
C ARG A 74 -18.19 -4.04 1.28
N VAL A 75 -17.44 -3.74 2.33
CA VAL A 75 -17.47 -4.45 3.61
C VAL A 75 -17.60 -3.47 4.76
N GLU A 76 -18.53 -3.79 5.66
CA GLU A 76 -18.72 -3.07 6.90
C GLU A 76 -18.10 -3.82 8.06
N ILE A 77 -17.26 -3.13 8.82
CA ILE A 77 -16.50 -3.73 9.92
C ILE A 77 -16.87 -3.01 11.22
N PRO A 78 -17.75 -3.58 12.06
CA PRO A 78 -18.10 -2.98 13.33
C PRO A 78 -16.97 -3.17 14.35
N ALA A 79 -16.75 -2.16 15.18
CA ALA A 79 -15.91 -2.28 16.37
C ALA A 79 -16.67 -3.06 17.44
N GLN A 80 -16.22 -4.26 17.75
CA GLN A 80 -16.89 -5.19 18.65
C GLN A 80 -16.48 -5.03 20.11
N ILE A 81 -15.34 -4.38 20.39
CA ILE A 81 -14.87 -4.23 21.77
C ILE A 81 -15.69 -3.13 22.45
N PRO A 82 -16.46 -3.45 23.50
CA PRO A 82 -17.35 -2.51 24.16
C PRO A 82 -16.55 -1.41 24.88
N ALA A 83 -17.25 -0.32 25.20
CA ALA A 83 -16.67 0.72 26.04
C ALA A 83 -16.28 0.14 27.40
N LEU A 84 -15.08 0.47 27.87
CA LEU A 84 -14.60 -0.01 29.15
C LEU A 84 -15.39 0.63 30.29
N GLU A 85 -15.98 -0.20 31.15
CA GLU A 85 -16.47 0.23 32.45
C GLU A 85 -15.30 0.36 33.41
N TRP A 86 -15.05 1.59 33.88
CA TRP A 86 -13.98 1.88 34.84
C TRP A 86 -14.33 1.29 36.21
N PRO A 87 -13.57 0.29 36.70
CA PRO A 87 -13.79 -0.25 38.04
C PRO A 87 -13.54 0.82 39.09
N SER A 88 -14.32 0.81 40.16
CA SER A 88 -14.11 1.68 41.32
C SER A 88 -12.88 1.27 42.15
N VAL A 89 -12.29 0.10 41.88
CA VAL A 89 -11.11 -0.41 42.58
C VAL A 89 -9.81 0.15 42.00
N PRO A 90 -8.78 0.41 42.84
CA PRO A 90 -7.47 0.85 42.36
C PRO A 90 -6.83 -0.12 41.36
N PHE A 91 -6.13 0.41 40.36
CA PHE A 91 -5.51 -0.35 39.25
C PHE A 91 -4.66 -1.54 39.70
N ALA A 92 -3.93 -1.41 40.82
CA ALA A 92 -3.09 -2.47 41.38
C ALA A 92 -3.85 -3.74 41.80
N LYS A 93 -5.18 -3.67 41.96
CA LYS A 93 -6.04 -4.80 42.33
C LYS A 93 -6.94 -5.26 41.19
N TRP A 94 -6.66 -4.82 39.96
CA TRP A 94 -7.47 -5.23 38.82
C TRP A 94 -7.23 -6.70 38.49
N PRO A 95 -8.31 -7.46 38.18
CA PRO A 95 -8.16 -8.80 37.67
C PRO A 95 -7.49 -8.76 36.28
N PRO A 96 -6.73 -9.80 35.90
CA PRO A 96 -6.02 -9.86 34.62
C PRO A 96 -6.96 -9.75 33.41
N GLU A 97 -8.22 -10.16 33.54
CA GLU A 97 -9.24 -10.03 32.49
C GLU A 97 -9.58 -8.56 32.20
N LYS A 98 -9.62 -7.69 33.22
CA LYS A 98 -9.93 -6.26 33.05
C LYS A 98 -8.74 -5.50 32.47
N THR A 99 -7.51 -5.89 32.78
CA THR A 99 -6.32 -5.31 32.15
C THR A 99 -6.26 -5.66 30.67
N ALA A 100 -6.54 -6.92 30.31
CA ALA A 100 -6.63 -7.34 28.91
C ALA A 100 -7.76 -6.60 28.15
N ALA A 101 -8.92 -6.41 28.78
CA ALA A 101 -10.03 -5.64 28.19
C ALA A 101 -9.66 -4.15 27.98
N LEU A 102 -8.92 -3.53 28.91
CA LEU A 102 -8.42 -2.18 28.76
C LEU A 102 -7.43 -2.06 27.60
N GLU A 103 -6.51 -3.01 27.46
CA GLU A 103 -5.54 -3.06 26.35
C GLU A 103 -6.25 -3.24 25.00
N ALA A 104 -7.18 -4.19 24.92
CA ALA A 104 -7.99 -4.42 23.73
C ALA A 104 -8.78 -3.15 23.33
N TRP A 105 -9.43 -2.50 24.30
CA TRP A 105 -10.14 -1.24 24.06
C TRP A 105 -9.20 -0.12 23.58
N ARG A 106 -8.01 0.03 24.21
CA ARG A 106 -7.00 1.02 23.79
C ARG A 106 -6.50 0.77 22.38
N ASN A 107 -6.23 -0.48 22.03
CA ASN A 107 -5.80 -0.87 20.69
C ASN A 107 -6.88 -0.52 19.65
N GLN A 108 -8.14 -0.85 19.93
CA GLN A 108 -9.28 -0.46 19.09
C GLN A 108 -9.38 1.05 18.89
N GLN A 109 -9.26 1.85 19.96
CA GLN A 109 -9.34 3.31 19.85
C GLN A 109 -8.17 3.89 19.07
N SER A 110 -6.96 3.36 19.24
CA SER A 110 -5.77 3.77 18.50
C SER A 110 -5.93 3.52 17.01
N VAL A 111 -6.38 2.32 16.62
CA VAL A 111 -6.65 1.96 15.22
C VAL A 111 -7.74 2.84 14.63
N LEU A 112 -8.88 3.02 15.31
CA LEU A 112 -9.94 3.90 14.86
C LEU A 112 -9.49 5.36 14.73
N SER A 113 -8.63 5.84 15.62
CA SER A 113 -8.07 7.20 15.53
C SER A 113 -7.21 7.36 14.29
N LYS A 114 -6.31 6.41 14.02
CA LYS A 114 -5.46 6.42 12.82
C LYS A 114 -6.29 6.36 11.54
N LEU A 115 -7.28 5.48 11.50
CA LEU A 115 -8.17 5.33 10.35
C LEU A 115 -8.96 6.62 10.06
N ARG A 116 -9.32 7.40 11.10
CA ARG A 116 -9.96 8.72 10.89
C ARG A 116 -9.01 9.71 10.23
N THR A 117 -7.75 9.76 10.66
CA THR A 117 -6.75 10.61 10.03
C THR A 117 -6.55 10.19 8.57
N ILE A 118 -6.39 8.89 8.31
CA ILE A 118 -6.23 8.35 6.95
C ILE A 118 -7.44 8.71 6.07
N ALA A 119 -8.66 8.52 6.58
CA ALA A 119 -9.88 8.81 5.83
C ALA A 119 -10.06 10.31 5.54
N ALA A 120 -9.68 11.18 6.48
CA ALA A 120 -9.73 12.63 6.28
C ALA A 120 -8.75 13.07 5.19
N ASP A 121 -7.49 12.65 5.31
CA ASP A 121 -6.45 13.00 4.33
C ASP A 121 -6.75 12.42 2.94
N ALA A 122 -7.32 11.21 2.86
CA ALA A 122 -7.76 10.63 1.60
C ALA A 122 -8.92 11.40 0.97
N ALA A 123 -9.89 11.86 1.78
CA ALA A 123 -11.01 12.67 1.30
C ALA A 123 -10.53 14.02 0.76
N ASP A 124 -9.58 14.67 1.45
CA ASP A 124 -8.96 15.92 1.00
C ASP A 124 -8.24 15.71 -0.34
N TYR A 125 -7.47 14.62 -0.47
CA TYR A 125 -6.77 14.29 -1.72
C TYR A 125 -7.73 14.06 -2.89
N VAL A 126 -8.79 13.26 -2.69
CA VAL A 126 -9.83 13.01 -3.71
C VAL A 126 -10.52 14.31 -4.10
N GLY A 127 -10.80 15.20 -3.14
CA GLY A 127 -11.39 16.51 -3.41
C GLY A 127 -10.50 17.39 -4.30
N ASP A 128 -9.19 17.34 -4.09
CA ASP A 128 -8.21 18.14 -4.84
C ASP A 128 -7.84 17.54 -6.22
N HIS A 129 -7.82 16.21 -6.34
CA HIS A 129 -7.24 15.51 -7.51
C HIS A 129 -8.25 14.65 -8.30
N GLY A 130 -9.41 14.32 -7.73
CA GLY A 130 -10.45 13.52 -8.36
C GLY A 130 -10.16 12.02 -8.47
N GLU A 131 -9.09 11.53 -7.84
CA GLU A 131 -8.66 10.12 -7.87
C GLU A 131 -8.49 9.53 -6.46
N SER A 132 -8.61 8.21 -6.31
CA SER A 132 -8.46 7.56 -4.99
C SER A 132 -7.02 7.62 -4.49
N ALA A 133 -6.85 8.08 -3.26
CA ALA A 133 -5.56 8.11 -2.56
C ALA A 133 -5.18 6.80 -1.85
N LEU A 134 -6.12 5.86 -1.71
CA LEU A 134 -5.93 4.68 -0.88
C LEU A 134 -5.92 3.41 -1.72
N ALA A 135 -4.96 2.53 -1.42
CA ALA A 135 -4.88 1.21 -2.00
C ALA A 135 -4.40 0.18 -0.98
N LEU A 136 -4.91 -1.04 -1.09
CA LEU A 136 -4.42 -2.20 -0.36
C LEU A 136 -3.34 -2.89 -1.19
N GLY A 137 -2.14 -3.03 -0.65
CA GLY A 137 -1.05 -3.75 -1.32
C GLY A 137 -1.09 -5.24 -1.00
N CYS A 138 -1.22 -6.10 -2.02
CA CYS A 138 -1.25 -7.55 -1.85
C CYS A 138 -0.81 -8.29 -3.14
N PRO A 139 -0.09 -9.42 -3.02
CA PRO A 139 0.69 -9.90 -1.89
C PRO A 139 1.95 -9.05 -1.67
N LEU A 140 2.54 -9.14 -0.48
CA LEU A 140 3.82 -8.50 -0.18
C LEU A 140 4.98 -9.46 -0.47
N ILE A 141 5.90 -9.06 -1.34
CA ILE A 141 7.11 -9.81 -1.68
C ILE A 141 8.30 -9.19 -0.93
N SER A 142 9.12 -10.06 -0.32
CA SER A 142 10.34 -9.65 0.36
C SER A 142 11.56 -9.85 -0.53
N LEU A 143 12.07 -8.78 -1.12
CA LEU A 143 13.28 -8.79 -1.93
C LEU A 143 14.54 -8.78 -1.05
N PRO A 144 15.55 -9.62 -1.33
CA PRO A 144 16.79 -9.65 -0.56
C PRO A 144 17.53 -8.31 -0.63
N PRO A 145 18.31 -7.96 0.42
CA PRO A 145 19.12 -6.74 0.41
C PRO A 145 20.18 -6.83 -0.70
N GLN A 146 20.14 -5.89 -1.64
CA GLN A 146 21.05 -5.84 -2.77
C GLN A 146 22.24 -4.91 -2.51
N ARG A 147 23.33 -5.09 -3.27
CA ARG A 147 24.44 -4.14 -3.27
C ARG A 147 24.10 -3.02 -4.23
N SER A 148 23.96 -1.81 -3.73
CA SER A 148 23.85 -0.61 -4.55
C SER A 148 25.22 0.05 -4.71
N SER A 149 25.35 0.93 -5.71
CA SER A 149 26.55 1.74 -5.93
C SER A 149 26.99 2.55 -4.70
N HIS A 150 26.09 2.78 -3.73
CA HIS A 150 26.30 3.55 -2.52
C HIS A 150 26.29 2.70 -1.23
N GLY A 151 26.35 1.37 -1.32
CA GLY A 151 26.43 0.46 -0.16
C GLY A 151 25.39 -0.67 -0.16
N LYS A 152 25.10 -1.25 1.01
CA LYS A 152 24.10 -2.32 1.14
C LYS A 152 22.70 -1.71 1.19
N ALA A 153 21.89 -1.91 0.15
CA ALA A 153 20.49 -1.53 0.15
C ALA A 153 19.72 -2.43 1.14
N PRO A 154 18.80 -1.87 1.95
CA PRO A 154 17.99 -2.66 2.87
C PRO A 154 17.04 -3.60 2.13
N ARG A 155 16.63 -4.70 2.78
CA ARG A 155 15.56 -5.58 2.28
C ARG A 155 14.30 -4.75 1.98
N VAL A 156 13.75 -4.92 0.81
CA VAL A 156 12.53 -4.23 0.36
C VAL A 156 11.36 -5.19 0.52
N VAL A 157 10.24 -4.68 1.03
CA VAL A 157 8.97 -5.39 1.05
C VAL A 157 8.07 -4.63 0.11
N ALA A 158 7.65 -5.23 -0.99
CA ALA A 158 6.93 -4.56 -2.05
C ALA A 158 5.61 -5.27 -2.34
N PRO A 159 4.49 -4.54 -2.47
CA PRO A 159 3.25 -5.14 -2.93
C PRO A 159 3.38 -5.51 -4.40
N LEU A 160 2.92 -6.69 -4.76
CA LEU A 160 2.86 -7.16 -6.14
C LEU A 160 1.76 -6.45 -6.93
N ALA A 161 0.63 -6.20 -6.28
CA ALA A 161 -0.46 -5.43 -6.83
C ALA A 161 -1.11 -4.56 -5.75
N PHE A 162 -1.89 -3.60 -6.22
CA PHE A 162 -2.64 -2.64 -5.45
C PHE A 162 -4.12 -2.79 -5.75
N ILE A 163 -4.96 -2.79 -4.71
CA ILE A 163 -6.41 -2.80 -4.82
C ILE A 163 -6.89 -1.42 -4.37
N PRO A 164 -7.33 -0.53 -5.28
CA PRO A 164 -7.82 0.79 -4.93
C PRO A 164 -9.07 0.70 -4.04
N VAL A 165 -9.08 1.45 -2.94
CA VAL A 165 -10.16 1.40 -1.95
C VAL A 165 -10.59 2.78 -1.49
N GLU A 166 -11.79 2.85 -0.95
CA GLU A 166 -12.32 3.97 -0.19
C GLU A 166 -12.57 3.56 1.26
N LEU A 167 -12.18 4.43 2.19
CA LEU A 167 -12.34 4.21 3.63
C LEU A 167 -13.27 5.25 4.24
N GLN A 168 -14.33 4.79 4.90
CA GLN A 168 -15.19 5.63 5.72
C GLN A 168 -15.14 5.14 7.17
N VAL A 169 -14.92 6.05 8.11
CA VAL A 169 -14.92 5.71 9.54
C VAL A 169 -16.20 6.22 10.20
N ARG A 170 -16.98 5.29 10.76
CA ARG A 170 -18.18 5.62 11.52
C ARG A 170 -17.79 6.18 12.89
N GLY A 171 -18.13 7.44 13.11
CA GLY A 171 -17.76 8.24 14.27
C GLY A 171 -18.83 8.34 15.37
N LYS A 172 -18.40 8.91 16.50
CA LYS A 172 -19.13 9.07 17.78
C LYS A 172 -20.59 9.54 17.61
N GLY A 173 -21.51 8.68 18.01
CA GLY A 173 -22.95 8.94 18.10
C GLY A 173 -23.65 7.72 18.72
N ASN A 174 -24.97 7.62 18.57
CA ASN A 174 -25.75 6.45 19.04
C ASN A 174 -25.60 5.20 18.12
N VAL A 175 -24.67 5.26 17.17
CA VAL A 175 -24.35 4.19 16.21
C VAL A 175 -23.05 3.53 16.64
N ARG A 176 -22.98 2.20 16.58
CA ARG A 176 -21.77 1.45 16.94
C ARG A 176 -20.58 1.94 16.09
N PRO A 177 -19.42 2.24 16.70
CA PRO A 177 -18.24 2.63 15.95
C PRO A 177 -17.81 1.50 15.01
N GLY A 178 -17.13 1.85 13.93
CA GLY A 178 -16.67 0.88 12.95
C GLY A 178 -16.16 1.58 11.70
N ILE A 179 -15.82 0.80 10.69
CA ILE A 179 -15.40 1.30 9.39
C ILE A 179 -16.23 0.67 8.28
N VAL A 180 -16.16 1.30 7.12
CA VAL A 180 -16.65 0.78 5.86
C VAL A 180 -15.49 0.89 4.87
N LEU A 181 -15.13 -0.23 4.27
CA LEU A 181 -14.18 -0.31 3.17
C LEU A 181 -14.94 -0.63 1.90
N SER A 182 -14.67 0.09 0.81
CA SER A 182 -15.25 -0.17 -0.51
C SER A 182 -14.15 -0.19 -1.56
N LEU A 183 -14.33 -0.92 -2.66
CA LEU A 183 -13.51 -0.74 -3.86
C LEU A 183 -13.76 0.64 -4.46
N ALA A 184 -12.73 1.24 -5.06
CA ALA A 184 -12.88 2.55 -5.70
C ALA A 184 -13.70 2.43 -6.98
N GLY A 185 -14.83 3.16 -7.09
CA GLY A 185 -15.59 3.51 -8.30
C GLY A 185 -16.08 2.39 -9.24
N GLU A 186 -17.29 2.54 -9.82
CA GLU A 186 -17.69 1.75 -10.98
C GLU A 186 -16.84 2.12 -12.20
N GLY A 187 -16.07 1.16 -12.73
CA GLY A 187 -15.25 1.33 -13.94
C GLY A 187 -13.73 1.46 -13.72
N ALA A 188 -13.25 1.46 -12.48
CA ALA A 188 -11.82 1.32 -12.19
C ALA A 188 -11.41 -0.16 -12.16
N SER A 189 -10.19 -0.47 -12.59
CA SER A 189 -9.61 -1.81 -12.45
C SER A 189 -9.58 -2.20 -10.97
N LYS A 190 -10.11 -3.39 -10.64
CA LYS A 190 -10.14 -3.90 -9.27
C LYS A 190 -8.74 -4.13 -8.71
N ILE A 191 -7.81 -4.45 -9.59
CA ILE A 191 -6.41 -4.71 -9.29
C ILE A 191 -5.55 -3.86 -10.22
N VAL A 192 -4.53 -3.22 -9.66
CA VAL A 192 -3.52 -2.46 -10.38
C VAL A 192 -2.16 -3.09 -10.09
N PRO A 193 -1.46 -3.66 -11.08
CA PRO A 193 -0.15 -4.27 -10.86
C PRO A 193 0.87 -3.22 -10.40
N ASN A 194 1.83 -3.62 -9.56
CA ASN A 194 2.96 -2.77 -9.25
C ASN A 194 3.98 -2.81 -10.40
N GLU A 195 3.71 -2.04 -11.45
CA GLU A 195 4.51 -1.99 -12.68
C GLU A 195 6.00 -1.73 -12.39
N ILE A 196 6.30 -0.95 -11.36
CA ILE A 196 7.69 -0.63 -11.01
C ILE A 196 8.39 -1.86 -10.41
N LEU A 197 7.70 -2.61 -9.55
CA LEU A 197 8.23 -3.87 -9.03
C LEU A 197 8.41 -4.89 -10.16
N LEU A 198 7.45 -4.97 -11.07
CA LEU A 198 7.47 -5.94 -12.16
C LEU A 198 8.61 -5.62 -13.14
N ALA A 199 8.75 -4.38 -13.58
CA ALA A 199 9.88 -3.93 -14.39
C ALA A 199 11.23 -4.13 -13.70
N PHE A 200 11.28 -3.98 -12.37
CA PHE A 200 12.47 -4.32 -11.59
C PHE A 200 12.79 -5.82 -11.64
N LEU A 201 11.78 -6.68 -11.47
CA LEU A 201 11.94 -8.14 -11.51
C LEU A 201 12.35 -8.64 -12.90
N GLU A 202 11.76 -8.12 -13.98
CA GLU A 202 12.13 -8.45 -15.36
C GLU A 202 13.61 -8.16 -15.63
N ARG A 203 14.09 -6.98 -15.18
CA ARG A 203 15.50 -6.61 -15.32
C ARG A 203 16.43 -7.54 -14.55
N GLU A 204 16.09 -7.90 -13.31
CA GLU A 204 16.95 -8.73 -12.46
C GLU A 204 16.96 -10.20 -12.89
N THR A 205 15.84 -10.71 -13.41
CA THR A 205 15.69 -12.11 -13.81
C THR A 205 16.02 -12.34 -15.29
N GLY A 206 15.93 -11.30 -16.13
CA GLY A 206 16.02 -11.39 -17.58
C GLY A 206 14.82 -12.09 -18.23
N LEU A 207 13.74 -12.30 -17.48
CA LEU A 207 12.48 -12.88 -17.96
C LEU A 207 11.52 -11.75 -18.30
N GLU A 208 10.85 -11.85 -19.46
CA GLU A 208 9.70 -11.01 -19.76
C GLU A 208 8.49 -11.54 -18.99
N LEU A 209 7.88 -10.69 -18.16
CA LEU A 209 6.66 -11.02 -17.44
C LEU A 209 5.46 -10.64 -18.33
N PRO A 210 4.54 -11.56 -18.65
CA PRO A 210 3.40 -11.28 -19.53
C PRO A 210 2.35 -10.43 -18.79
N LEU A 211 2.64 -9.15 -18.56
CA LEU A 211 1.75 -8.21 -17.86
C LEU A 211 0.47 -7.91 -18.64
N GLN A 212 0.51 -8.03 -19.97
CA GLN A 212 -0.62 -7.78 -20.86
C GLN A 212 -1.67 -8.91 -20.85
N ASP A 213 -1.32 -10.09 -20.32
CA ASP A 213 -2.19 -11.28 -20.28
C ASP A 213 -2.87 -11.46 -18.91
N ILE A 214 -2.65 -10.53 -17.96
CA ILE A 214 -3.42 -10.50 -16.71
C ILE A 214 -4.80 -9.95 -17.09
N ASP A 215 -5.71 -10.90 -17.27
CA ASP A 215 -7.03 -10.73 -17.84
C ASP A 215 -7.80 -9.58 -17.16
N ASP A 216 -8.41 -8.71 -17.97
CA ASP A 216 -9.36 -7.66 -17.55
C ASP A 216 -10.70 -8.28 -17.11
N ASP A 217 -10.74 -9.57 -16.75
CA ASP A 217 -11.94 -10.29 -16.37
C ASP A 217 -12.31 -9.94 -14.92
N PRO A 218 -13.34 -9.09 -14.69
CA PRO A 218 -13.69 -8.58 -13.37
C PRO A 218 -14.24 -9.66 -12.43
N THR A 219 -14.28 -10.93 -12.85
CA THR A 219 -15.02 -12.00 -12.20
C THR A 219 -14.21 -12.74 -11.12
N ASP A 220 -12.87 -12.80 -11.21
CA ASP A 220 -12.02 -13.43 -10.17
C ASP A 220 -10.67 -12.73 -9.91
N PRO A 221 -10.67 -11.62 -9.14
CA PRO A 221 -9.45 -10.89 -8.79
C PRO A 221 -8.42 -11.71 -7.98
N LEU A 222 -8.84 -12.76 -7.26
CA LEU A 222 -7.89 -13.60 -6.53
C LEU A 222 -7.09 -14.51 -7.46
N ALA A 223 -7.71 -14.98 -8.55
CA ALA A 223 -7.02 -15.74 -9.58
C ALA A 223 -5.95 -14.89 -10.29
N GLU A 224 -6.24 -13.62 -10.58
CA GLU A 224 -5.26 -12.67 -11.14
C GLU A 224 -4.04 -12.49 -10.23
N ILE A 225 -4.28 -12.26 -8.93
CA ILE A 225 -3.20 -12.14 -7.94
C ILE A 225 -2.38 -13.43 -7.86
N ALA A 226 -3.03 -14.60 -7.91
CA ALA A 226 -2.35 -15.89 -7.89
C ALA A 226 -1.53 -16.13 -9.17
N ALA A 227 -2.04 -15.72 -10.33
CA ALA A 227 -1.33 -15.77 -11.60
C ALA A 227 -0.06 -14.90 -11.53
N LEU A 228 -0.20 -13.64 -11.08
CA LEU A 228 0.92 -12.74 -10.82
C LEU A 228 1.97 -13.33 -9.87
N ALA A 229 1.52 -13.94 -8.77
CA ALA A 229 2.41 -14.56 -7.79
C ALA A 229 3.13 -15.80 -8.35
N SER A 230 2.54 -16.52 -9.29
CA SER A 230 3.15 -17.71 -9.91
C SER A 230 4.32 -17.39 -10.85
N LEU A 231 4.44 -16.14 -11.27
CA LEU A 231 5.50 -15.67 -12.15
C LEU A 231 6.82 -15.35 -11.43
N ILE A 232 6.84 -15.41 -10.09
CA ILE A 232 7.93 -14.93 -9.22
C ILE A 232 8.37 -16.02 -8.25
#